data_AF-A0A662TQK9-F1
#
_entry.id   AF-A0A662TQK9-F1
#
_cell.length_a   1.000
_cell.length_b   1.000
_cell.length_c   1.000
_cell.angle_alpha   90.00
_cell.angle_beta   90.00
_cell.angle_gamma   90.00
#
_symmetry.space_group_name_H-M   'P 1'
#
loop_
_entity.id
_entity.type
_entity.pdbx_description
1 polymer ?
#
loop_
_entity_poly.entity_id
_entity_poly.type
_entity_poly.pdbx_seq_one_letter_code
_entity_poly.pdbx_strand_id
1 'polypeptide(L)'
;LWYNDTPVPMGSTLLNLTLAVAEVEYSTYGPYLDFPDVEAVFVDAINGVSGNETHAWFWWRWNVQNRTWVFGEVGCNHPSVAVRNGSTFAWAFRPFSTWPPPPPGT
;
A
#
# COMPACT_ATOMS: atom_id res chain seq x y z
N LEU A 1 -8.77 2.42 -9.89
CA LEU A 1 -9.35 3.78 -9.71
C LEU A 1 -8.19 4.77 -9.55
N TRP A 2 -8.36 6.01 -9.99
CA TRP A 2 -7.36 7.07 -9.86
C TRP A 2 -7.93 8.20 -9.00
N TYR A 3 -7.14 8.67 -8.04
CA TYR A 3 -7.47 9.79 -7.17
C TYR A 3 -6.28 10.74 -7.17
N ASN A 4 -6.55 12.02 -7.44
CA ASN A 4 -5.53 13.07 -7.44
C ASN A 4 -5.82 14.10 -6.36
N ASP A 5 -4.79 14.83 -5.93
CA ASP A 5 -4.87 15.94 -4.98
C ASP A 5 -5.63 15.58 -3.68
N THR A 6 -5.48 14.33 -3.23
CA THR A 6 -6.11 13.85 -2.00
C THR A 6 -5.44 14.46 -0.76
N PRO A 7 -6.14 15.29 0.03
CA PRO A 7 -5.54 15.90 1.20
C PRO A 7 -5.45 14.89 2.35
N VAL A 8 -4.26 14.78 2.93
CA VAL A 8 -4.01 14.01 4.16
C VAL A 8 -3.09 14.80 5.10
N PRO A 9 -3.23 14.66 6.43
CA PRO A 9 -2.31 15.29 7.38
C PRO A 9 -0.85 14.95 7.10
N MET A 10 0.06 15.89 7.37
CA MET A 10 1.50 15.64 7.23
C MET A 10 1.92 14.49 8.16
N GLY A 11 2.73 13.56 7.63
CA GLY A 11 3.16 12.36 8.37
C GLY A 11 2.19 11.18 8.25
N SER A 12 1.08 11.33 7.53
CA SER A 12 0.18 10.22 7.21
C SER A 12 0.89 9.09 6.46
N THR A 13 0.45 7.87 6.70
CA THR A 13 0.93 6.65 6.02
C THR A 13 0.13 6.38 4.74
N LEU A 14 0.57 5.40 3.93
CA LEU A 14 -0.21 4.94 2.78
C LEU A 14 -1.57 4.36 3.22
N LEU A 15 -1.65 3.70 4.36
CA LEU A 15 -2.93 3.22 4.89
C LEU A 15 -3.90 4.39 5.12
N ASN A 16 -3.45 5.47 5.77
CA ASN A 16 -4.27 6.65 6.00
C ASN A 16 -4.76 7.28 4.68
N LEU A 17 -3.87 7.34 3.67
CA LEU A 17 -4.22 7.83 2.35
C LEU A 17 -5.26 6.94 1.66
N THR A 18 -5.14 5.63 1.80
CA THR A 18 -6.07 4.68 1.17
C THR A 18 -7.44 4.74 1.83
N LEU A 19 -7.49 4.79 3.16
CA LEU A 19 -8.74 4.95 3.94
C LEU A 19 -9.48 6.26 3.64
N ALA A 20 -8.77 7.29 3.16
CA ALA A 20 -9.39 8.57 2.79
C ALA A 20 -10.17 8.51 1.46
N VAL A 21 -9.89 7.52 0.60
CA VAL A 21 -10.43 7.47 -0.78
C VAL A 21 -11.11 6.15 -1.14
N ALA A 22 -10.98 5.12 -0.32
CA ALA A 22 -11.49 3.79 -0.56
C ALA A 22 -11.99 3.15 0.74
N GLU A 23 -12.92 2.22 0.59
CA GLU A 23 -13.28 1.28 1.65
C GLU A 23 -12.19 0.21 1.74
N VAL A 24 -11.58 0.04 2.91
CA VAL A 24 -10.47 -0.88 3.12
C VAL A 24 -10.79 -1.80 4.28
N GLU A 25 -10.76 -3.09 4.02
CA GLU A 25 -10.73 -4.12 5.06
C GLU A 25 -9.28 -4.55 5.27
N TYR A 26 -8.84 -4.64 6.52
CA TYR A 26 -7.47 -5.00 6.85
C TYR A 26 -7.37 -5.71 8.19
N SER A 27 -6.37 -6.57 8.27
CA SER A 27 -5.99 -7.32 9.47
C SER A 27 -4.69 -6.76 10.03
N THR A 28 -4.55 -6.77 11.36
CA THR A 28 -3.31 -6.39 12.04
C THR A 28 -2.59 -7.63 12.55
N TYR A 29 -1.26 -7.62 12.41
CA TYR A 29 -0.37 -8.69 12.86
C TYR A 29 0.74 -8.07 13.69
N GLY A 30 0.90 -8.52 14.93
CA GLY A 30 1.79 -7.87 15.87
C GLY A 30 2.70 -8.83 16.65
N PRO A 31 3.81 -8.29 17.18
CA PRO A 31 4.46 -7.02 16.80
C PRO A 31 5.48 -7.21 15.65
N TYR A 32 5.83 -6.14 14.95
CA TYR A 32 7.04 -6.15 14.09
C TYR A 32 8.27 -6.41 14.97
N LEU A 33 9.12 -7.36 14.58
CA LEU A 33 10.35 -7.71 15.33
C LEU A 33 11.26 -6.50 15.56
N ASP A 34 11.39 -5.63 14.56
CA ASP A 34 12.24 -4.43 14.61
C ASP A 34 11.50 -3.16 15.08
N PHE A 35 10.17 -3.21 15.18
CA PHE A 35 9.31 -2.11 15.61
C PHE A 35 8.23 -2.63 16.56
N PRO A 36 8.60 -2.91 17.82
CA PRO A 36 7.73 -3.62 18.76
C PRO A 36 6.43 -2.87 19.09
N ASP A 37 6.44 -1.54 18.91
CA ASP A 37 5.28 -0.68 19.13
C ASP A 37 4.38 -0.54 17.88
N VAL A 38 4.69 -1.26 16.79
CA VAL A 38 3.96 -1.17 15.51
C VAL A 38 3.44 -2.55 15.12
N GLU A 39 2.12 -2.66 15.00
CA GLU A 39 1.48 -3.80 14.34
C GLU A 39 1.57 -3.64 12.82
N ALA A 40 1.91 -4.71 12.11
CA ALA A 40 1.86 -4.76 10.66
C ALA A 40 0.40 -4.79 10.18
N VAL A 41 0.08 -3.99 9.15
CA VAL A 41 -1.23 -4.04 8.50
C VAL A 41 -1.15 -4.82 7.19
N PHE A 42 -2.00 -5.83 7.07
CA PHE A 42 -2.26 -6.54 5.82
C PHE A 42 -3.63 -6.13 5.28
N VAL A 43 -3.69 -5.69 4.03
CA VAL A 43 -4.95 -5.25 3.39
C VAL A 43 -5.66 -6.46 2.81
N ASP A 44 -6.79 -6.81 3.40
CA ASP A 44 -7.63 -7.94 3.03
C ASP A 44 -8.49 -7.61 1.81
N ALA A 45 -9.07 -6.41 1.76
CA ALA A 45 -9.91 -5.96 0.65
C ALA A 45 -9.82 -4.45 0.41
N ILE A 46 -10.04 -4.04 -0.84
CA ILE A 46 -10.24 -2.64 -1.23
C ILE A 46 -11.49 -2.56 -2.10
N ASN A 47 -12.45 -1.71 -1.73
CA ASN A 47 -13.72 -1.50 -2.42
C ASN A 47 -14.44 -2.83 -2.76
N GLY A 48 -14.53 -3.74 -1.79
CA GLY A 48 -15.22 -5.03 -1.91
C GLY A 48 -14.48 -6.12 -2.70
N VAL A 49 -13.26 -5.85 -3.17
CA VAL A 49 -12.42 -6.87 -3.83
C VAL A 49 -11.44 -7.44 -2.81
N SER A 50 -11.73 -8.65 -2.33
CA SER A 50 -10.93 -9.33 -1.32
C SER A 50 -9.79 -10.17 -1.93
N GLY A 51 -8.70 -10.30 -1.17
CA GLY A 51 -7.69 -11.32 -1.36
C GLY A 51 -8.27 -12.73 -1.34
N ASN A 52 -7.53 -13.67 -1.94
CA ASN A 52 -7.90 -15.08 -1.95
C ASN A 52 -6.64 -15.97 -1.95
N GLU A 53 -6.83 -17.27 -2.12
CA GLU A 53 -5.76 -18.29 -2.10
C GLU A 53 -4.66 -18.10 -3.15
N THR A 54 -4.82 -17.20 -4.11
CA THR A 54 -3.84 -16.96 -5.19
C THR A 54 -3.49 -15.50 -5.38
N HIS A 55 -4.33 -14.56 -4.92
CA HIS A 55 -4.19 -13.13 -5.17
C HIS A 55 -4.28 -12.30 -3.90
N ALA A 56 -3.52 -11.20 -3.88
CA ALA A 56 -3.55 -10.22 -2.81
C ALA A 56 -3.38 -8.80 -3.36
N TRP A 57 -3.60 -7.81 -2.49
CA TRP A 57 -3.32 -6.40 -2.77
C TRP A 57 -1.87 -6.06 -2.47
N PHE A 58 -1.18 -5.54 -3.49
CA PHE A 58 0.20 -5.10 -3.37
C PHE A 58 0.31 -3.61 -3.65
N TRP A 59 1.08 -2.90 -2.83
CA TRP A 59 1.29 -1.48 -3.02
C TRP A 59 2.61 -1.15 -3.69
N TRP A 60 2.60 -0.05 -4.42
CA TRP A 60 3.71 0.46 -5.21
C TRP A 60 3.85 1.96 -5.01
N ARG A 61 5.07 2.46 -5.09
CA ARG A 61 5.38 3.89 -5.10
C ARG A 61 5.99 4.27 -6.43
N TRP A 62 5.54 5.38 -7.02
CA TRP A 62 6.17 5.93 -8.20
C TRP A 62 7.47 6.63 -7.84
N ASN A 63 8.58 6.18 -8.44
CA ASN A 63 9.84 6.91 -8.41
C ASN A 63 9.87 7.88 -9.59
N VAL A 64 9.71 9.18 -9.29
CA VAL A 64 9.67 10.25 -10.30
C VAL A 64 11.00 10.39 -11.05
N GLN A 65 12.14 10.18 -10.37
CA GLN A 65 13.47 10.34 -10.97
C GLN A 65 13.72 9.27 -12.03
N ASN A 66 13.44 8.02 -11.68
CA ASN A 66 13.69 6.87 -12.55
C ASN A 66 12.51 6.57 -13.49
N ARG A 67 11.35 7.21 -13.26
CA ARG A 67 10.09 6.95 -13.97
C ARG A 67 9.68 5.47 -13.92
N THR A 68 9.77 4.89 -12.73
CA THR A 68 9.46 3.48 -12.50
C THR A 68 8.62 3.28 -11.25
N TRP A 69 7.83 2.21 -11.26
CA TRP A 69 7.17 1.71 -10.06
C TRP A 69 8.17 0.95 -9.19
N VAL A 70 8.18 1.26 -7.90
CA VAL A 70 8.97 0.58 -6.88
C VAL A 70 8.02 -0.19 -5.96
N PHE A 71 8.31 -1.47 -5.75
CA PHE A 71 7.51 -2.35 -4.90
C PHE A 71 7.58 -1.92 -3.44
N GLY A 72 6.48 -2.08 -2.71
CA GLY A 72 6.42 -1.79 -1.29
C GLY A 72 7.17 -2.79 -0.42
N GLU A 73 8.24 -2.36 0.24
CA GLU A 73 9.11 -3.24 1.05
C GLU A 73 8.62 -3.45 2.49
N VAL A 74 7.63 -2.68 2.94
CA VAL A 74 7.10 -2.71 4.31
C VAL A 74 5.57 -2.63 4.31
N GLY A 75 4.95 -2.83 5.48
CA GLY A 75 3.51 -2.61 5.65
C GLY A 75 3.08 -1.18 5.28
N CYS A 76 1.87 -1.04 4.73
CA CYS A 76 1.35 0.26 4.26
C CYS A 76 1.13 1.28 5.39
N ASN A 77 1.12 0.84 6.65
CA ASN A 77 1.04 1.66 7.84
C ASN A 77 2.43 2.00 8.45
N HIS A 78 3.52 1.53 7.85
CA HIS A 78 4.84 1.73 8.41
C HIS A 78 5.30 3.21 8.26
N PRO A 79 5.94 3.83 9.28
CA PRO A 79 6.34 5.25 9.24
C PRO A 79 7.30 5.62 8.09
N SER A 80 8.09 4.67 7.58
CA SER A 80 8.98 4.92 6.43
C SER A 80 8.22 5.16 5.12
N VAL A 81 6.94 4.79 5.05
CA VAL A 81 6.03 5.04 3.90
C VAL A 81 5.25 6.33 4.07
N ALA A 82 5.78 7.29 4.84
CA ALA A 82 5.15 8.60 5.01
C ALA A 82 4.85 9.27 3.66
N VAL A 83 3.60 9.66 3.50
CA VAL A 83 3.08 10.38 2.34
C VAL A 83 3.67 11.79 2.34
N ARG A 84 4.22 12.19 1.20
CA ARG A 84 4.73 13.54 0.97
C ARG A 84 3.98 14.17 -0.19
N ASN A 85 3.90 15.50 -0.20
CA ASN A 85 3.29 16.22 -1.31
C ASN A 85 3.91 15.79 -2.66
N GLY A 86 3.05 15.51 -3.65
CA GLY A 86 3.46 14.99 -4.96
C GLY A 86 3.87 13.51 -4.99
N SER A 87 3.71 12.76 -3.90
CA SER A 87 3.90 11.29 -3.94
C SER A 87 2.76 10.63 -4.71
N THR A 88 3.09 9.65 -5.54
CA THR A 88 2.11 8.81 -6.22
C THR A 88 2.27 7.36 -5.77
N PHE A 89 1.15 6.76 -5.39
CA PHE A 89 1.08 5.36 -4.97
C PHE A 89 0.05 4.61 -5.81
N ALA A 90 0.17 3.30 -5.85
CA ALA A 90 -0.79 2.45 -6.52
C ALA A 90 -0.98 1.14 -5.74
N TRP A 91 -2.22 0.66 -5.73
CA TRP A 91 -2.56 -0.69 -5.31
C TRP A 91 -2.81 -1.55 -6.55
N ALA A 92 -2.22 -2.75 -6.58
CA ALA A 92 -2.38 -3.71 -7.64
C ALA A 92 -2.83 -5.06 -7.05
N PHE A 93 -4.00 -5.54 -7.50
CA PHE A 93 -4.45 -6.89 -7.21
C PHE A 93 -3.74 -7.86 -8.15
N ARG A 94 -2.89 -8.73 -7.59
CA ARG A 94 -1.98 -9.58 -8.37
C ARG A 94 -1.84 -10.97 -7.75
N PRO A 95 -1.51 -11.97 -8.58
CA PRO A 95 -1.14 -13.27 -8.07
C PRO A 95 0.19 -13.19 -7.32
N PHE A 96 0.31 -13.92 -6.22
CA PHE A 96 1.55 -14.00 -5.44
C PHE A 96 2.44 -15.20 -5.83
N SER A 97 2.15 -15.86 -6.94
CA SER A 97 3.00 -16.91 -7.53
C SER A 97 4.28 -16.37 -8.17
N THR A 98 4.40 -15.05 -8.37
CA THR A 98 5.58 -14.37 -8.93
C THR A 98 6.01 -13.25 -7.98
N TRP A 99 7.31 -13.14 -7.69
CA TRP A 99 7.84 -12.18 -6.72
C TRP A 99 9.01 -11.33 -7.26
N PRO A 100 8.97 -9.99 -7.10
CA PRO A 100 7.78 -9.22 -6.74
C PRO A 100 6.69 -9.42 -7.83
N PRO A 101 5.40 -9.25 -7.49
CA PRO A 101 4.35 -9.26 -8.50
C PRO A 101 4.60 -8.16 -9.56
N PRO A 102 4.00 -8.23 -10.75
CA PRO A 102 4.18 -7.18 -11.75
C PRO A 102 3.65 -5.82 -11.29
N PRO A 103 4.31 -4.70 -11.67
CA PRO A 103 3.85 -3.38 -11.31
C PRO A 103 2.51 -3.01 -12.00
N PRO A 104 1.82 -1.97 -11.53
CA PRO A 104 0.61 -1.47 -12.17
C PRO A 104 0.84 -1.09 -13.64
N GLY A 105 -0.11 -1.43 -14.52
CA GLY A 105 -0.09 -1.06 -15.94
C GLY A 105 0.82 -1.91 -16.84
N THR A 106 1.29 -3.07 -16.35
CA THR A 106 1.94 -4.12 -17.16
C THR A 106 0.97 -5.22 -17.56
#